data_AF-A0A917ADU6-F1
#
_entry.id   AF-A0A917ADU6-F1
#
_cell.length_a   1.000
_cell.length_b   1.000
_cell.length_c   1.000
_cell.angle_alpha   90.00
_cell.angle_beta   90.00
_cell.angle_gamma   90.00
#
_symmetry.space_group_name_H-M   'P 1'
#
loop_
_entity.id
_entity.type
_entity.pdbx_description
1 polymer ?
#
loop_
_entity_poly.entity_id
_entity_poly.type
_entity_poly.pdbx_seq_one_letter_code
_entity_poly.pdbx_strand_id
1 'polypeptide(L)' 'MSNQPVNKFKLGLITAAIWENNGFYSVEISRSYKNDAGDWRSTNSFSHSDLLNVSKCAERAETWIGRRVNQAQ' A
#
# COMPACT_ATOMS: atom_id res chain seq x y z
N MET A 1 19.25 -8.01 -3.32
CA MET A 1 18.91 -6.60 -3.56
C MET A 1 17.55 -6.37 -2.95
N SER A 2 17.45 -5.48 -1.97
CA SER A 2 16.20 -5.22 -1.26
C SER A 2 15.23 -4.58 -2.24
N ASN A 3 14.27 -5.36 -2.73
CA ASN A 3 13.18 -4.81 -3.52
C ASN A 3 12.42 -3.89 -2.54
N GLN A 4 12.65 -2.59 -2.65
CA GLN A 4 11.92 -1.60 -1.85
C GLN A 4 10.77 -1.11 -2.72
N PRO A 5 9.59 -0.91 -2.15
CA PRO A 5 8.49 -0.33 -2.90
C PRO A 5 8.87 1.07 -3.36
N VAL A 6 8.57 1.37 -4.61
CA VAL A 6 8.86 2.64 -5.28
C VAL A 6 8.06 3.80 -4.72
N ASN A 7 6.94 3.52 -4.05
CA ASN A 7 6.18 4.51 -3.29
C ASN A 7 5.33 3.84 -2.20
N LYS A 8 4.94 4.59 -1.16
CA LYS A 8 4.00 4.17 -0.11
C LYS A 8 3.01 5.28 0.22
N PHE A 9 1.74 4.91 0.37
CA PHE A 9 0.71 5.78 0.96
C PHE A 9 0.23 5.18 2.27
N LYS A 10 0.11 5.99 3.32
CA LYS A 10 -0.36 5.55 4.63
C LYS A 10 -1.53 6.40 5.12
N LEU A 11 -2.57 5.74 5.61
CA LEU A 11 -3.71 6.34 6.30
C LEU A 11 -4.02 5.54 7.57
N GLY A 12 -3.80 6.16 8.72
CA GLY A 12 -3.90 5.46 10.00
C GLY A 12 -2.98 4.24 10.02
N LEU A 13 -3.56 3.06 10.22
CA LEU A 13 -2.85 1.79 10.24
C LEU A 13 -2.72 1.14 8.86
N ILE A 14 -3.40 1.66 7.83
CA ILE A 14 -3.38 1.09 6.47
C ILE A 14 -2.24 1.69 5.67
N THR A 15 -1.47 0.83 5.01
CA THR A 15 -0.41 1.21 4.09
C THR A 15 -0.63 0.54 2.74
N ALA A 16 -0.59 1.31 1.65
CA ALA A 16 -0.46 0.80 0.29
C ALA A 16 1.00 0.98 -0.15
N ALA A 17 1.71 -0.12 -0.39
CA ALA A 17 3.06 -0.14 -0.94
C ALA A 17 2.99 -0.46 -2.43
N ILE A 18 3.58 0.40 -3.26
CA ILE A 18 3.62 0.25 -4.72
C ILE A 18 4.96 -0.33 -5.10
N TRP A 19 4.94 -1.39 -5.90
CA TRP A 19 6.09 -2.12 -6.37
C TRP A 19 6.19 -2.00 -7.88
N GLU A 20 7.38 -1.72 -8.38
CA GLU A 20 7.65 -1.73 -9.82
C GLU A 20 8.19 -3.10 -10.21
N ASN A 21 7.53 -3.73 -11.18
CA ASN A 21 7.88 -5.03 -11.71
C ASN A 21 8.04 -4.89 -13.23
N ASN A 22 9.25 -4.91 -13.76
CA ASN A 22 9.60 -4.98 -15.20
C ASN A 22 8.46 -4.61 -16.20
N GLY A 23 7.99 -3.36 -16.17
CA GLY A 23 6.97 -2.84 -17.10
C GLY A 23 5.54 -2.72 -16.55
N PHE A 24 5.27 -3.12 -15.30
CA PHE A 24 4.00 -2.91 -14.62
C PHE A 24 4.19 -2.60 -13.13
N TYR A 25 3.13 -2.12 -12.49
CA TYR A 25 3.12 -1.86 -11.05
C TYR A 25 2.18 -2.82 -10.32
N SER A 26 2.57 -3.27 -9.13
CA SER A 26 1.67 -3.96 -8.20
C SER A 26 1.52 -3.17 -6.91
N VAL A 27 0.41 -3.39 -6.19
CA VAL A 27 0.13 -2.70 -4.93
C VAL A 27 -0.14 -3.73 -3.85
N GLU A 28 0.61 -3.65 -2.75
CA GLU A 28 0.35 -4.41 -1.54
C GLU A 28 -0.30 -3.50 -0.50
N ILE A 29 -1.53 -3.82 -0.10
CA ILE A 29 -2.22 -3.11 0.98
C ILE A 29 -2.16 -3.96 2.24
N SER A 30 -1.68 -3.37 3.33
CA SER A 30 -1.59 -4.03 4.64
C SER A 30 -2.02 -3.11 5.77
N ARG A 31 -2.43 -3.71 6.89
CA ARG A 31 -2.75 -3.04 8.15
C ARG A 31 -1.67 -3.34 9.18
N SER A 32 -1.09 -2.30 9.77
CA SER A 32 -0.20 -2.45 10.93
C SER A 32 -0.99 -2.66 12.21
N TYR A 33 -0.53 -3.55 13.08
CA TYR A 33 -1.09 -3.74 14.42
C TYR A 33 0.03 -4.11 15.40
N LYS A 34 -0.20 -3.92 16.70
CA LYS A 34 0.69 -4.46 17.75
C LYS A 34 0.17 -5.83 18.18
N ASN A 35 1.03 -6.83 18.24
CA ASN A 35 0.70 -8.12 18.82
C ASN A 35 0.77 -8.07 20.37
N ASP A 36 0.47 -9.18 21.02
CA ASP A 36 0.45 -9.28 22.48
C ASP A 36 1.84 -9.06 23.12
N ALA A 37 2.92 -9.31 22.37
CA ALA A 37 4.29 -9.02 22.78
C ALA A 37 4.68 -7.54 22.63
N GLY A 38 3.79 -6.70 22.08
CA GLY A 38 4.04 -5.28 21.82
C GLY A 38 4.78 -4.99 20.50
N ASP A 39 5.09 -6.03 19.71
CA ASP A 39 5.75 -5.88 18.41
C ASP A 39 4.77 -5.38 17.36
N TRP A 40 5.25 -4.47 16.51
CA TRP A 40 4.52 -4.11 15.29
C TRP A 40 4.58 -5.24 14.26
N ARG A 41 3.41 -5.64 13.77
CA ARG A 41 3.20 -6.63 12.71
C ARG A 41 2.30 -6.05 11.63
N SER A 42 2.28 -6.68 10.46
CA SER A 42 1.35 -6.37 9.37
C SER A 42 0.39 -7.55 9.13
N THR A 43 -0.80 -7.24 8.63
CA THR A 43 -1.79 -8.24 8.18
C THR A 43 -2.53 -7.73 6.95
N ASN A 44 -3.13 -8.65 6.20
CA ASN A 44 -4.00 -8.38 5.05
C ASN A 44 -5.48 -8.61 5.40
N SER A 45 -5.79 -8.76 6.69
CA SER A 45 -7.16 -8.81 7.21
C SER A 45 -7.59 -7.43 7.70
N PHE A 46 -8.75 -6.98 7.20
CA PHE A 46 -9.29 -5.66 7.47
C PHE A 46 -10.62 -5.76 8.22
N SER A 47 -10.82 -4.90 9.21
CA SER A 47 -12.11 -4.72 9.89
C SER A 47 -12.95 -3.68 9.17
N HIS A 48 -14.23 -3.56 9.55
CA HIS A 48 -15.13 -2.57 8.95
C HIS A 48 -14.58 -1.13 8.99
N SER A 49 -13.95 -0.74 10.11
CA SER A 49 -13.37 0.60 10.28
C SER A 49 -12.12 0.85 9.42
N ASP A 50 -11.51 -0.21 8.88
CA ASP A 50 -10.34 -0.08 8.00
C ASP A 50 -10.75 0.19 6.54
N LEU A 51 -11.96 -0.19 6.13
CA LEU A 51 -12.34 -0.27 4.72
C LEU A 51 -12.27 1.08 3.99
N LEU A 52 -12.66 2.17 4.64
CA LEU A 52 -12.56 3.50 4.04
C LEU A 52 -11.09 3.92 3.84
N ASN A 53 -10.22 3.58 4.78
CA ASN A 53 -8.79 3.84 4.66
C ASN A 53 -8.15 2.96 3.57
N VAL A 54 -8.55 1.69 3.45
CA VAL A 54 -8.14 0.79 2.35
C VAL A 54 -8.53 1.39 1.00
N SER A 55 -9.79 1.78 0.82
CA SER A 55 -10.28 2.42 -0.41
C SER A 55 -9.46 3.67 -0.76
N LYS A 56 -9.23 4.55 0.21
CA LYS A 56 -8.49 5.79 0.01
C LYS A 56 -6.99 5.57 -0.22
N CYS A 57 -6.40 4.52 0.31
CA CYS A 57 -5.03 4.12 0.01
C CYS A 57 -4.93 3.54 -1.41
N ALA A 58 -5.89 2.71 -1.83
CA ALA A 58 -5.97 2.17 -3.19
C ALA A 58 -6.14 3.28 -4.24
N GLU A 59 -7.04 4.24 -4.01
CA GLU A 59 -7.27 5.39 -4.89
C GLU A 59 -5.99 6.22 -5.08
N ARG A 60 -5.26 6.52 -4.00
CA ARG A 60 -3.97 7.24 -4.10
C ARG A 60 -2.92 6.45 -4.87
N ALA A 61 -2.87 5.14 -4.68
CA ALA A 61 -1.94 4.28 -5.40
C ALA A 61 -2.25 4.25 -6.90
N GLU A 62 -3.52 4.08 -7.26
CA GLU A 62 -4.01 4.15 -8.65
C GLU A 62 -3.62 5.49 -9.29
N THR A 63 -3.91 6.61 -8.64
CA THR A 63 -3.62 7.94 -9.20
C THR A 63 -2.12 8.13 -9.43
N TRP A 64 -1.28 7.63 -8.51
CA TRP A 64 0.17 7.69 -8.68
C TRP A 64 0.66 6.83 -9.85
N ILE A 65 0.14 5.61 -9.98
CA ILE A 65 0.47 4.69 -11.08
C ILE A 65 0.02 5.29 -12.42
N GLY A 66 -1.21 5.78 -12.52
CA GLY A 66 -1.75 6.39 -13.73
C GLY A 66 -0.91 7.58 -14.22
N ARG A 67 -0.42 8.42 -13.30
CA ARG A 67 0.52 9.50 -13.63
C ARG A 67 1.85 8.97 -14.18
N ARG A 68 2.39 7.89 -13.62
CA ARG A 68 3.65 7.29 -14.08
C ARG A 68 3.51 6.62 -15.45
N VAL A 69 2.43 5.89 -15.67
CA VAL A 69 2.15 5.23 -16.95
C VAL A 69 1.95 6.26 -18.06
N ASN A 70 1.19 7.32 -17.81
CA ASN A 70 0.95 8.38 -18.80
C ASN A 70 2.19 9.26 -19.08
N GLN A 71 3.15 9.33 -18.16
CA GLN A 71 4.41 10.06 -18.38
C GLN A 71 5.45 9.26 -19.17
N ALA A 72 5.29 7.93 -19.25
CA ALA A 72 6.20 7.04 -19.98
C ALA A 72 5.78 6.80 -21.44
N GLN A 73 4.64 7.37 -21.86
CA GLN A 73 4.15 7.41 -23.24
C GLN A 73 4.56 8.72 -23.91
#